data_AF-A0A6G8FIH9-F1
#
_entry.id   AF-A0A6G8FIH9-F1
#
_cell.length_a   1.000
_cell.length_b   1.000
_cell.length_c   1.000
_cell.angle_alpha   90.00
_cell.angle_beta   90.00
_cell.angle_gamma   90.00
#
_symmetry.space_group_name_H-M   'P 1'
#
loop_
_entity.id
_entity.type
_entity.pdbx_description
1 polymer ?
#
loop_
_entity_poly.entity_id
_entity_poly.type
_entity_poly.pdbx_seq_one_letter_code
_entity_poly.pdbx_strand_id
1 'polypeptide(L)'
;MANLIIDRLSAGAQHLISHLDSGVLQGAAYTAGRGLFSDLIIPSIEKLGEAVDDVHAELASYEHAHSVLSVYGDLDSDDLTQALQDARDQFDLIETQIQINQAFLAQVSGLPGSAAFSADRLGNYQAQASLEDLKRQVEAEILEIRTKLEKLEWFVADVSRYFSDSLQVMQLAIRAALELGKIAVEADGSYYTSGVNLALIHQLRDAKITTHRAPPSNTPTDAVTFDGLRSASDLSYDKMMEWLASDEGRRLHSLSRAGTQDCLILC
;
A
#
# COMPACT_ATOMS: atom_id res chain seq x y z
N MET A 1 8.05 21.13 16.36
CA MET A 1 7.55 21.66 17.66
C MET A 1 7.84 20.71 18.81
N ALA A 2 7.74 19.38 18.64
CA ALA A 2 8.09 18.39 19.67
C ALA A 2 9.56 18.45 20.12
N ASN A 3 10.53 18.47 19.18
CA ASN A 3 11.96 18.56 19.52
C ASN A 3 12.28 19.79 20.36
N LEU A 4 11.69 20.96 20.05
CA LEU A 4 11.89 22.19 20.83
C LEU A 4 11.49 22.02 22.31
N ILE A 5 10.44 21.25 22.60
CA ILE A 5 10.00 20.99 23.97
C ILE A 5 11.00 20.05 24.67
N ILE A 6 11.44 19.00 23.98
CA ILE A 6 12.42 18.02 24.49
C ILE A 6 13.77 18.69 24.73
N ASP A 7 14.25 19.50 23.79
CA ASP A 7 15.50 20.25 23.88
C ASP A 7 15.49 21.20 25.08
N ARG A 8 14.37 21.92 25.29
CA ARG A 8 14.22 22.83 26.44
C ARG A 8 14.18 22.07 27.76
N LEU A 9 13.51 20.92 27.79
CA LEU A 9 13.41 20.07 28.97
C LEU A 9 14.79 19.46 29.31
N SER A 10 15.50 18.97 28.31
CA SER A 10 16.86 18.44 28.41
C SER A 10 17.85 19.51 28.88
N ALA A 11 17.85 20.69 28.24
CA ALA A 11 18.70 21.81 28.64
C ALA A 11 18.40 22.28 30.07
N GLY A 12 17.12 22.31 30.48
CA GLY A 12 16.73 22.63 31.86
C GLY A 12 17.26 21.62 32.88
N ALA A 13 17.13 20.31 32.57
CA ALA A 13 17.64 19.24 33.43
C ALA A 13 19.18 19.27 33.53
N GLN A 14 19.88 19.47 32.41
CA GLN A 14 21.34 19.58 32.38
C GLN A 14 21.85 20.85 33.09
N HIS A 15 21.14 21.97 32.94
CA HIS A 15 21.46 23.21 33.67
C HIS A 15 21.31 23.04 35.19
N LEU A 16 20.31 22.28 35.63
CA LEU A 16 20.15 21.92 37.04
C LEU A 16 21.33 21.05 37.51
N ILE A 17 21.69 19.99 36.78
CA ILE A 17 22.84 19.14 37.11
C ILE A 17 24.16 19.94 37.16
N SER A 18 24.40 20.85 36.21
CA SER A 18 25.64 21.64 36.19
C SER A 18 25.73 22.64 37.35
N HIS A 19 24.60 23.21 37.75
CA HIS A 19 24.53 24.03 38.98
C HIS A 19 24.74 23.19 40.23
N LEU A 20 24.24 21.95 40.24
CA LEU A 20 24.51 21.03 41.34
C LEU A 20 26.03 20.78 41.41
N ASP A 21 26.66 20.32 40.32
CA ASP A 21 28.08 19.95 40.26
C ASP A 21 29.08 21.08 40.55
N SER A 22 28.64 22.34 40.60
CA SER A 22 29.45 23.50 40.99
C SER A 22 29.97 23.46 42.44
N GLY A 23 29.46 22.55 43.28
CA GLY A 23 29.91 22.35 44.67
C GLY A 23 29.40 23.40 45.67
N VAL A 24 28.53 24.31 45.23
CA VAL A 24 27.93 25.38 46.04
C VAL A 24 26.87 24.84 47.02
N LEU A 25 26.28 23.66 46.75
CA LEU A 25 25.28 23.00 47.57
C LEU A 25 25.78 21.59 47.97
N GLN A 26 25.71 21.24 49.25
CA GLN A 26 26.13 19.93 49.79
C GLN A 26 25.08 19.43 50.79
N GLY A 27 24.91 18.10 50.90
CA GLY A 27 23.99 17.47 51.84
C GLY A 27 23.25 16.25 51.28
N ALA A 28 22.54 15.51 52.13
CA ALA A 28 21.80 14.31 51.73
C ALA A 28 20.77 14.62 50.64
N ALA A 29 19.97 15.67 50.84
CA ALA A 29 19.03 16.22 49.85
C ALA A 29 19.61 16.42 48.45
N TYR A 30 20.81 16.98 48.44
CA TYR A 30 21.49 17.43 47.26
C TYR A 30 22.00 16.25 46.43
N THR A 31 22.65 15.28 47.10
CA THR A 31 23.06 14.01 46.47
C THR A 31 21.84 13.26 45.95
N ALA A 32 20.74 13.35 46.68
CA ALA A 32 19.51 12.67 46.38
C ALA A 32 18.84 13.25 45.10
N GLY A 33 18.63 14.57 45.04
CA GLY A 33 18.12 15.24 43.84
C GLY A 33 19.01 15.05 42.62
N ARG A 34 20.33 15.06 42.79
CA ARG A 34 21.27 14.74 41.71
C ARG A 34 21.04 13.33 41.15
N GLY A 35 20.96 12.31 42.01
CA GLY A 35 20.70 10.92 41.59
C GLY A 35 19.37 10.79 40.85
N LEU A 36 18.30 11.41 41.36
CA LEU A 36 17.00 11.41 40.68
C LEU A 36 17.08 11.98 39.25
N PHE A 37 17.78 13.10 39.05
CA PHE A 37 17.89 13.70 37.73
C PHE A 37 18.84 12.93 36.81
N SER A 38 20.02 12.54 37.28
CA SER A 38 21.02 11.84 36.47
C SER A 38 20.61 10.41 36.13
N ASP A 39 19.98 9.68 37.06
CA ASP A 39 19.74 8.25 36.90
C ASP A 39 18.35 7.95 36.30
N LEU A 40 17.39 8.86 36.49
CA LEU A 40 15.99 8.62 36.12
C LEU A 40 15.45 9.66 35.13
N ILE A 41 15.52 10.96 35.44
CA ILE A 41 14.84 12.00 34.64
C ILE A 41 15.55 12.24 33.30
N ILE A 42 16.86 12.48 33.29
CA ILE A 42 17.62 12.75 32.06
C ILE A 42 17.53 11.57 31.08
N PRO A 43 17.80 10.31 31.49
CA PRO A 43 17.66 9.17 30.58
C PRO A 43 16.24 9.00 30.04
N SER A 44 15.21 9.33 30.83
CA SER A 44 13.82 9.29 30.37
C SER A 44 13.52 10.35 29.30
N ILE A 45 14.07 11.55 29.44
CA ILE A 45 13.93 12.64 28.47
C ILE A 45 14.67 12.30 27.17
N GLU A 46 15.91 11.82 27.28
CA GLU A 46 16.71 11.39 26.13
C GLU A 46 15.98 10.30 25.35
N LYS A 47 15.40 9.32 26.05
CA LYS A 47 14.67 8.23 25.41
C LYS A 47 13.40 8.67 24.71
N LEU A 48 12.67 9.62 25.30
CA LEU A 48 11.54 10.26 24.63
C LEU A 48 12.00 11.05 23.39
N GLY A 49 13.17 11.68 23.45
CA GLY A 49 13.83 12.33 22.32
C GLY A 49 14.10 11.35 21.17
N GLU A 50 14.72 10.21 21.46
CA GLU A 50 14.96 9.15 20.47
C GLU A 50 13.66 8.71 19.79
N ALA A 51 12.57 8.51 20.54
CA ALA A 51 11.28 8.10 19.97
C ALA A 51 10.65 9.18 19.09
N VAL A 52 10.82 10.47 19.42
CA VAL A 52 10.32 11.57 18.59
C VAL A 52 11.12 11.72 17.30
N ASP A 53 12.46 11.62 17.39
CA ASP A 53 13.32 11.67 16.21
C ASP A 53 13.07 10.51 15.27
N ASP A 54 12.80 9.32 15.81
CA ASP A 54 12.44 8.14 15.05
C ASP A 54 11.09 8.30 14.33
N VAL A 55 10.05 8.80 15.01
CA VAL A 55 8.78 9.16 14.36
C VAL A 55 8.98 10.15 13.22
N HIS A 56 9.84 11.16 13.37
CA HIS A 56 10.13 12.07 12.25
C HIS A 56 10.80 11.35 11.07
N ALA A 57 11.76 10.45 11.34
CA ALA A 57 12.45 9.70 10.30
C ALA A 57 11.51 8.73 9.55
N GLU A 58 10.63 8.06 10.28
CA GLU A 58 9.63 7.14 9.73
C GLU A 58 8.51 7.90 9.02
N LEU A 59 8.14 9.09 9.48
CA LEU A 59 7.18 9.96 8.79
C LEU A 59 7.69 10.40 7.42
N ALA A 60 8.98 10.76 7.32
CA ALA A 60 9.59 11.06 6.02
C ALA A 60 9.57 9.83 5.08
N SER A 61 9.71 8.62 5.64
CA SER A 61 9.62 7.38 4.87
C SER A 61 8.18 7.07 4.44
N TYR A 62 7.20 7.33 5.31
CA TYR A 62 5.78 7.26 4.99
C TYR A 62 5.39 8.24 3.87
N GLU A 63 5.83 9.49 3.95
CA GLU A 63 5.59 10.50 2.91
C GLU A 63 6.15 10.05 1.55
N HIS A 64 7.34 9.44 1.57
CA HIS A 64 7.91 8.83 0.37
C HIS A 64 7.03 7.69 -0.17
N ALA A 65 6.65 6.72 0.67
CA ALA A 65 5.79 5.60 0.27
C ALA A 65 4.44 6.09 -0.28
N HIS A 66 3.85 7.13 0.34
CA HIS A 66 2.62 7.75 -0.14
C HIS A 66 2.81 8.41 -1.51
N SER A 67 3.94 9.09 -1.75
CA SER A 67 4.21 9.72 -3.04
C SER A 67 4.22 8.72 -4.20
N VAL A 68 4.66 7.47 -3.96
CA VAL A 68 4.66 6.38 -4.94
C VAL A 68 3.23 5.95 -5.32
N LEU A 69 2.27 6.03 -4.40
CA LEU A 69 0.86 5.72 -4.68
C LEU A 69 0.07 6.90 -5.23
N SER A 70 0.42 8.13 -4.84
CA SER A 70 -0.37 9.33 -5.15
C SER A 70 -0.64 9.56 -6.65
N VAL A 71 0.22 9.01 -7.53
CA VAL A 71 0.07 9.09 -8.98
C VAL A 71 -1.12 8.29 -9.52
N TYR A 72 -1.61 7.31 -8.78
CA TYR A 72 -2.72 6.45 -9.19
C TYR A 72 -4.09 6.92 -8.69
N GLY A 73 -4.13 8.00 -7.91
CA GLY A 73 -5.37 8.48 -7.29
C GLY A 73 -5.77 7.65 -6.07
N ASP A 74 -7.07 7.59 -5.82
CA ASP A 74 -7.63 6.78 -4.73
C ASP A 74 -7.64 5.30 -5.15
N LEU A 75 -7.01 4.45 -4.35
CA LEU A 75 -6.88 3.02 -4.62
C LEU A 75 -7.58 2.24 -3.51
N ASP A 76 -8.57 1.45 -3.90
CA ASP A 76 -9.25 0.51 -3.03
C ASP A 76 -8.94 -0.93 -3.47
N SER A 77 -8.54 -1.77 -2.52
CA SER A 77 -8.11 -3.14 -2.80
C SER A 77 -9.26 -4.03 -3.27
N ASP A 78 -10.47 -3.82 -2.73
CA ASP A 78 -11.64 -4.62 -3.07
C ASP A 78 -12.14 -4.23 -4.46
N ASP A 79 -12.21 -2.93 -4.74
CA ASP A 79 -12.58 -2.41 -6.06
C ASP A 79 -11.60 -2.87 -7.16
N LEU A 80 -10.28 -2.79 -6.90
CA LEU A 80 -9.27 -3.27 -7.85
C LEU A 80 -9.32 -4.78 -8.05
N THR A 81 -9.61 -5.55 -7.00
CA THR A 81 -9.75 -7.01 -7.11
C THR A 81 -10.99 -7.38 -7.93
N GLN A 82 -12.11 -6.67 -7.73
CA GLN A 82 -13.31 -6.87 -8.51
C GLN A 82 -13.08 -6.48 -9.99
N ALA A 83 -12.46 -5.32 -10.25
CA ALA A 83 -12.14 -4.89 -11.60
C ALA A 83 -11.21 -5.87 -12.33
N LEU A 84 -10.24 -6.47 -11.62
CA LEU A 84 -9.37 -7.51 -12.18
C LEU A 84 -10.15 -8.76 -12.58
N GLN A 85 -11.13 -9.17 -11.77
CA GLN A 85 -11.99 -10.30 -12.08
C GLN A 85 -12.86 -9.99 -13.31
N ASP A 86 -13.49 -8.82 -13.33
CA ASP A 86 -14.35 -8.40 -14.44
C ASP A 86 -13.56 -8.35 -15.76
N ALA A 87 -12.35 -7.77 -15.75
CA ALA A 87 -11.49 -7.71 -16.93
C ALA A 87 -11.04 -9.10 -17.41
N ARG A 88 -10.80 -10.05 -16.50
CA ARG A 88 -10.49 -11.45 -16.87
C ARG A 88 -11.68 -12.15 -17.51
N ASP A 89 -12.88 -11.96 -16.97
CA ASP A 89 -14.10 -12.53 -17.53
C ASP A 89 -14.38 -11.96 -18.94
N GLN A 90 -14.11 -10.67 -19.15
CA GLN A 90 -14.16 -10.05 -20.48
C GLN A 90 -13.13 -10.65 -21.44
N PHE A 91 -11.89 -10.83 -20.99
CA PHE A 91 -10.82 -11.42 -21.77
C PHE A 91 -11.21 -12.83 -22.28
N ASP A 92 -11.70 -13.70 -21.39
CA ASP A 92 -12.12 -15.07 -21.73
C ASP A 92 -13.25 -15.09 -22.76
N LEU A 93 -14.20 -14.16 -22.65
CA LEU A 93 -15.28 -14.01 -23.62
C LEU A 93 -14.77 -13.58 -24.99
N ILE A 94 -13.85 -12.60 -25.04
CA ILE A 94 -13.25 -12.11 -26.28
C ILE A 94 -12.44 -13.21 -26.95
N GLU A 95 -11.63 -13.97 -26.20
CA GLU A 95 -10.87 -15.10 -26.74
C GLU A 95 -11.79 -16.17 -27.32
N THR A 96 -12.88 -16.49 -26.63
CA THR A 96 -13.88 -17.45 -27.13
C THR A 96 -14.48 -16.96 -28.44
N GLN A 97 -14.82 -15.68 -28.54
CA GLN A 97 -15.41 -15.11 -29.75
C GLN A 97 -14.43 -15.06 -30.92
N ILE A 98 -13.16 -14.75 -30.66
CA ILE A 98 -12.06 -14.84 -31.63
C ILE A 98 -11.99 -16.25 -32.21
N GLN A 99 -12.02 -17.29 -31.37
CA GLN A 99 -11.94 -18.68 -31.82
C GLN A 99 -13.15 -19.08 -32.68
N ILE A 100 -14.37 -18.69 -32.26
CA ILE A 100 -15.60 -18.96 -33.02
C ILE A 100 -15.52 -18.32 -34.41
N ASN A 101 -15.11 -17.05 -34.47
CA ASN A 101 -15.03 -16.30 -35.71
C ASN A 101 -13.94 -16.84 -36.66
N GLN A 102 -12.78 -17.22 -36.11
CA GLN A 102 -11.71 -17.89 -36.87
C GLN A 102 -12.17 -19.24 -37.45
N ALA A 103 -12.87 -20.07 -36.66
CA ALA A 103 -13.38 -21.35 -37.11
C ALA A 103 -14.40 -21.20 -38.26
N PHE A 104 -15.28 -20.20 -38.15
CA PHE A 104 -16.24 -19.88 -39.22
C PHE A 104 -15.53 -19.43 -40.50
N LEU A 105 -14.60 -18.49 -40.42
CA LEU A 105 -13.84 -18.00 -41.58
C LEU A 105 -13.07 -19.13 -42.28
N ALA A 106 -12.51 -20.07 -41.52
CA ALA A 106 -11.86 -21.27 -42.06
C ALA A 106 -12.85 -22.18 -42.79
N GLN A 107 -14.02 -22.43 -42.19
CA GLN A 107 -15.07 -23.27 -42.79
C GLN A 107 -15.61 -22.68 -44.09
N VAL A 108 -15.98 -21.39 -44.10
CA VAL A 108 -16.52 -20.72 -45.29
C VAL A 108 -15.49 -20.61 -46.42
N SER A 109 -14.21 -20.42 -46.07
CA SER A 109 -13.13 -20.37 -47.07
C SER A 109 -12.92 -21.72 -47.78
N GLY A 110 -13.27 -22.85 -47.14
CA GLY A 110 -13.19 -24.19 -47.71
C GLY A 110 -14.37 -24.59 -48.61
N LEU A 111 -15.47 -23.82 -48.65
CA LEU A 111 -16.66 -24.16 -49.43
C LEU A 111 -16.54 -23.78 -50.91
N PRO A 112 -16.94 -24.66 -51.86
CA PRO A 112 -16.98 -24.34 -53.27
C PRO A 112 -18.03 -23.25 -53.55
N GLY A 113 -17.64 -22.17 -54.25
CA GLY A 113 -18.52 -21.01 -54.53
C GLY A 113 -18.51 -19.91 -53.46
N SER A 114 -17.62 -19.98 -52.46
CA SER A 114 -17.47 -19.00 -51.36
C SER A 114 -17.24 -17.55 -51.78
N ALA A 115 -16.93 -17.28 -53.05
CA ALA A 115 -16.92 -15.93 -53.63
C ALA A 115 -18.31 -15.25 -53.59
N ALA A 116 -19.40 -16.02 -53.53
CA ALA A 116 -20.77 -15.51 -53.41
C ALA A 116 -21.14 -15.02 -51.99
N PHE A 117 -20.35 -15.36 -50.97
CA PHE A 117 -20.54 -14.96 -49.57
C PHE A 117 -19.65 -13.77 -49.17
N SER A 118 -19.42 -12.84 -50.09
CA SER A 118 -18.40 -11.79 -49.94
C SER A 118 -18.68 -10.78 -48.83
N ALA A 119 -19.94 -10.40 -48.61
CA ALA A 119 -20.32 -9.42 -47.59
C ALA A 119 -20.19 -9.97 -46.17
N ASP A 120 -20.67 -11.20 -45.93
CA ASP A 120 -20.60 -11.88 -44.63
C ASP A 120 -19.13 -12.18 -44.23
N ARG A 121 -18.30 -12.61 -45.19
CA ARG A 121 -16.85 -12.75 -44.95
C ARG A 121 -16.19 -11.43 -44.57
N LEU A 122 -16.50 -10.34 -45.28
CA LEU A 122 -15.91 -9.03 -45.00
C LEU A 122 -16.29 -8.53 -43.60
N GLY A 123 -17.56 -8.69 -43.20
CA GLY A 123 -18.03 -8.36 -41.86
C GLY A 123 -17.32 -9.17 -40.77
N ASN A 124 -17.15 -10.48 -40.98
CA ASN A 124 -16.44 -11.34 -40.02
C ASN A 124 -14.93 -11.03 -39.92
N TYR A 125 -14.25 -10.66 -41.01
CA TYR A 125 -12.86 -10.18 -40.95
C TYR A 125 -12.73 -8.86 -40.17
N GLN A 126 -13.69 -7.93 -40.33
CA GLN A 126 -13.72 -6.69 -39.57
C GLN A 126 -14.01 -6.93 -38.09
N ALA A 127 -14.95 -7.83 -37.78
CA ALA A 127 -15.22 -8.28 -36.42
C ALA A 127 -13.97 -8.92 -35.79
N GLN A 128 -13.23 -9.74 -36.55
CA GLN A 128 -11.98 -10.35 -36.07
C GLN A 128 -10.97 -9.29 -35.65
N ALA A 129 -10.68 -8.32 -36.52
CA ALA A 129 -9.72 -7.27 -36.22
C ALA A 129 -10.14 -6.46 -34.99
N SER A 130 -11.44 -6.25 -34.81
CA SER A 130 -12.00 -5.51 -33.68
C SER A 130 -11.89 -6.28 -32.35
N LEU A 131 -12.12 -7.60 -32.38
CA LEU A 131 -11.96 -8.47 -31.22
C LEU A 131 -10.50 -8.57 -30.77
N GLU A 132 -9.56 -8.67 -31.72
CA GLU A 132 -8.12 -8.65 -31.41
C GLU A 132 -7.68 -7.31 -30.81
N ASP A 133 -8.28 -6.20 -31.26
CA ASP A 133 -8.03 -4.90 -30.67
C ASP A 133 -8.56 -4.79 -29.24
N LEU A 134 -9.80 -5.22 -29.01
CA LEU A 134 -10.40 -5.24 -27.68
C LEU A 134 -9.64 -6.17 -26.73
N LYS A 135 -9.18 -7.33 -27.21
CA LYS A 135 -8.31 -8.24 -26.44
C LYS A 135 -7.06 -7.51 -25.94
N ARG A 136 -6.35 -6.79 -26.81
CA ARG A 136 -5.15 -6.03 -26.43
C ARG A 136 -5.45 -4.92 -25.42
N GLN A 137 -6.61 -4.28 -25.53
CA GLN A 137 -7.04 -3.26 -24.57
C GLN A 137 -7.30 -3.87 -23.18
N VAL A 138 -8.03 -4.98 -23.11
CA VAL A 138 -8.30 -5.68 -21.85
C VAL A 138 -7.01 -6.26 -21.25
N GLU A 139 -6.07 -6.75 -22.06
CA GLU A 139 -4.74 -7.18 -21.59
C GLU A 139 -3.97 -6.02 -20.93
N ALA A 140 -4.03 -4.82 -21.51
CA ALA A 140 -3.40 -3.63 -20.94
C ALA A 140 -4.08 -3.20 -19.63
N GLU A 141 -5.41 -3.25 -19.56
CA GLU A 141 -6.18 -2.96 -18.34
C GLU A 141 -5.85 -3.95 -17.22
N ILE A 142 -5.81 -5.26 -17.52
CA ILE A 142 -5.40 -6.29 -16.55
C ILE A 142 -4.00 -6.00 -16.01
N LEU A 143 -3.06 -5.59 -16.86
CA LEU A 143 -1.70 -5.24 -16.44
C LEU A 143 -1.71 -4.01 -15.52
N GLU A 144 -2.43 -2.95 -15.88
CA GLU A 144 -2.54 -1.74 -15.08
C GLU A 144 -3.14 -2.01 -13.69
N ILE A 145 -4.24 -2.79 -13.62
CA ILE A 145 -4.88 -3.15 -12.35
C ILE A 145 -3.92 -3.97 -11.48
N ARG A 146 -3.19 -4.94 -12.06
CA ARG A 146 -2.19 -5.73 -11.33
C ARG A 146 -1.07 -4.86 -10.77
N THR A 147 -0.57 -3.89 -11.56
CA THR A 147 0.44 -2.95 -11.08
C THR A 147 -0.08 -2.12 -9.91
N LYS A 148 -1.32 -1.63 -9.96
CA LYS A 148 -1.93 -0.88 -8.84
C LYS A 148 -2.04 -1.75 -7.58
N LEU A 149 -2.49 -3.00 -7.71
CA LEU A 149 -2.56 -3.96 -6.60
C LEU A 149 -1.18 -4.23 -5.98
N GLU A 150 -0.17 -4.51 -6.79
CA GLU A 150 1.20 -4.75 -6.32
C GLU A 150 1.75 -3.54 -5.55
N LYS A 151 1.50 -2.33 -6.04
CA LYS A 151 1.91 -1.08 -5.40
C LYS A 151 1.21 -0.87 -4.07
N LEU A 152 -0.09 -1.16 -4.01
CA LEU A 152 -0.88 -1.04 -2.79
C LEU A 152 -0.43 -2.06 -1.73
N GLU A 153 -0.20 -3.32 -2.12
CA GLU A 153 0.34 -4.36 -1.24
C GLU A 153 1.72 -3.99 -0.71
N TRP A 154 2.61 -3.49 -1.58
CA TRP A 154 3.92 -2.98 -1.19
C TRP A 154 3.81 -1.86 -0.16
N PHE A 155 2.94 -0.87 -0.42
CA PHE A 155 2.73 0.26 0.49
C PHE A 155 2.26 -0.20 1.87
N VAL A 156 1.28 -1.11 1.93
CA VAL A 156 0.80 -1.68 3.21
C VAL A 156 1.92 -2.43 3.93
N ALA A 157 2.72 -3.22 3.22
CA ALA A 157 3.82 -3.98 3.79
C ALA A 157 4.97 -3.10 4.30
N ASP A 158 5.19 -1.94 3.69
CA ASP A 158 6.21 -0.95 4.10
C ASP A 158 5.72 -0.14 5.30
N VAL A 159 4.53 0.45 5.19
CA VAL A 159 3.96 1.35 6.21
C VAL A 159 3.60 0.65 7.52
N SER A 160 3.21 -0.62 7.47
CA SER A 160 2.85 -1.39 8.67
C SER A 160 3.99 -1.58 9.68
N ARG A 161 5.23 -1.24 9.29
CA ARG A 161 6.42 -1.34 10.16
C ARG A 161 6.70 -0.04 10.92
N TYR A 162 6.22 1.09 10.43
CA TYR A 162 6.50 2.40 11.02
C TYR A 162 5.78 2.60 12.35
N PHE A 163 6.38 3.41 13.21
CA PHE A 163 5.88 4.02 14.44
C PHE A 163 5.62 3.09 15.62
N SER A 164 5.58 1.77 15.41
CA SER A 164 5.10 0.82 16.42
C SER A 164 5.91 0.88 17.72
N ASP A 165 7.22 0.78 17.65
CA ASP A 165 8.09 0.81 18.83
C ASP A 165 8.23 2.22 19.40
N SER A 166 8.34 3.25 18.56
CA SER A 166 8.36 4.65 18.99
C SER A 166 7.10 5.05 19.76
N LEU A 167 5.91 4.66 19.30
CA LEU A 167 4.66 4.89 20.04
C LEU A 167 4.61 4.09 21.35
N GLN A 168 5.15 2.87 21.40
CA GLN A 168 5.29 2.12 22.64
C GLN A 168 6.23 2.82 23.63
N VAL A 169 7.36 3.36 23.16
CA VAL A 169 8.28 4.14 23.99
C VAL A 169 7.61 5.41 24.50
N MET A 170 6.86 6.14 23.67
CA MET A 170 6.10 7.32 24.12
C MET A 170 5.05 6.98 25.17
N GLN A 171 4.31 5.88 25.00
CA GLN A 171 3.35 5.40 26.02
C GLN A 171 4.06 5.02 27.33
N LEU A 172 5.21 4.38 27.23
CA LEU A 172 6.03 4.01 28.38
C LEU A 172 6.60 5.26 29.08
N ALA A 173 7.00 6.28 28.32
CA ALA A 173 7.46 7.56 28.84
C ALA A 173 6.36 8.30 29.62
N ILE A 174 5.12 8.30 29.13
CA ILE A 174 3.98 8.87 29.86
C ILE A 174 3.79 8.14 31.20
N ARG A 175 3.84 6.80 31.21
CA ARG A 175 3.71 6.01 32.44
C ARG A 175 4.87 6.26 33.41
N ALA A 176 6.10 6.32 32.90
CA ALA A 176 7.28 6.63 33.70
C ALA A 176 7.20 8.04 34.31
N ALA A 177 6.71 9.04 33.56
CA ALA A 177 6.50 10.38 34.06
C ALA A 177 5.44 10.44 35.19
N LEU A 178 4.36 9.65 35.08
CA LEU A 178 3.37 9.52 36.16
C LEU A 178 3.97 8.89 37.42
N GLU A 179 4.85 7.91 37.29
CA GLU A 179 5.55 7.31 38.44
C GLU A 179 6.56 8.29 39.06
N LEU A 180 7.34 9.01 38.23
CA LEU A 180 8.26 10.06 38.70
C LEU A 180 7.53 11.16 39.47
N GLY A 181 6.32 11.54 39.03
CA GLY A 181 5.49 12.52 39.72
C GLY A 181 5.01 12.11 41.11
N LYS A 182 5.11 10.82 41.48
CA LYS A 182 4.78 10.33 42.83
C LYS A 182 5.95 10.47 43.82
N ILE A 183 7.15 10.79 43.34
CA ILE A 183 8.30 10.98 44.21
C ILE A 183 8.06 12.21 45.06
N ALA A 184 7.85 11.98 46.36
CA ALA A 184 7.79 13.03 47.36
C ALA A 184 9.21 13.38 47.80
N VAL A 185 9.46 14.69 47.94
CA VAL A 185 10.69 15.24 48.48
C VAL A 185 10.34 15.93 49.80
N GLU A 186 10.98 15.51 50.88
CA GLU A 186 10.80 16.08 52.21
C GLU A 186 11.50 17.45 52.34
N ALA A 187 11.17 18.19 53.40
CA ALA A 187 11.76 19.50 53.67
C ALA A 187 13.28 19.43 53.94
N ASP A 188 13.78 18.29 54.41
CA ASP A 188 15.21 18.00 54.56
C ASP A 188 15.87 17.52 53.25
N GLY A 189 15.09 17.49 52.17
CA GLY A 189 15.38 17.11 50.80
C GLY A 189 15.63 15.63 50.54
N SER A 190 15.43 14.76 51.53
CA SER A 190 15.33 13.32 51.27
C SER A 190 14.17 13.03 50.32
N TYR A 191 14.34 12.04 49.41
CA TYR A 191 13.27 11.55 48.56
C TYR A 191 13.11 10.04 48.74
N TYR A 192 11.88 9.58 48.62
CA TYR A 192 11.54 8.18 48.76
C TYR A 192 10.93 7.67 47.47
N THR A 193 11.42 6.52 47.01
CA THR A 193 10.86 5.80 45.87
C THR A 193 9.84 4.74 46.33
N SER A 194 9.50 4.73 47.62
CA SER A 194 8.48 3.83 48.17
C SER A 194 7.13 4.09 47.51
N GLY A 195 6.60 3.09 46.79
CA GLY A 195 5.36 3.23 46.01
C GLY A 195 5.56 3.77 44.59
N VAL A 196 6.80 4.06 44.18
CA VAL A 196 7.17 4.40 42.81
C VAL A 196 7.58 3.13 42.08
N ASN A 197 6.99 2.87 40.92
CA ASN A 197 7.39 1.74 40.10
C ASN A 197 8.65 2.08 39.26
N LEU A 198 9.82 1.99 39.90
CA LEU A 198 11.11 2.21 39.23
C LEU A 198 11.37 1.25 38.06
N ALA A 199 10.73 0.07 38.05
CA ALA A 199 10.87 -0.88 36.94
C ALA A 199 10.34 -0.29 35.63
N LEU A 200 9.31 0.56 35.65
CA LEU A 200 8.81 1.24 34.44
C LEU A 200 9.84 2.25 33.90
N ILE A 201 10.58 2.92 34.76
CA ILE A 201 11.61 3.90 34.37
C ILE A 201 12.81 3.17 33.76
N HIS A 202 13.22 2.05 34.34
CA HIS A 202 14.27 1.20 33.75
C HIS A 202 13.82 0.59 32.42
N GLN A 203 12.57 0.12 32.32
CA GLN A 203 12.01 -0.36 31.07
C GLN A 203 12.01 0.72 29.98
N LEU A 204 11.70 1.97 30.32
CA LEU A 204 11.79 3.09 29.39
C LEU A 204 13.21 3.22 28.88
N ARG A 205 14.17 3.41 29.78
CA ARG A 205 15.59 3.58 29.45
C ARG A 205 16.11 2.47 28.55
N ASP A 206 15.74 1.23 28.84
CA ASP A 206 16.25 0.04 28.17
C ASP A 206 15.42 -0.35 26.91
N ALA A 207 14.35 0.39 26.61
CA ALA A 207 13.51 0.14 25.43
C ALA A 207 14.32 0.30 24.15
N LYS A 208 14.01 -0.52 23.13
CA LYS A 208 14.68 -0.44 21.83
C LYS A 208 13.80 0.32 20.86
N ILE A 209 14.44 1.14 20.04
CA ILE A 209 13.83 1.84 18.91
C ILE A 209 14.62 1.41 17.67
N THR A 210 13.90 1.01 16.64
CA THR A 210 14.45 0.51 15.38
C THR A 210 13.90 1.38 14.26
N THR A 211 14.72 2.31 13.77
CA THR A 211 14.29 3.16 12.67
C THR A 211 14.10 2.36 11.39
N HIS A 212 12.85 2.24 10.97
CA HIS A 212 12.52 1.74 9.65
C HIS A 212 12.65 2.87 8.63
N ARG A 213 13.36 2.62 7.53
CA ARG A 213 13.52 3.59 6.44
C ARG A 213 13.08 2.95 5.14
N ALA A 214 12.46 3.75 4.28
CA ALA A 214 12.17 3.33 2.92
C ALA A 214 13.47 2.85 2.25
N PRO A 215 13.50 1.62 1.70
CA PRO A 215 14.67 1.12 0.99
C PRO A 215 14.88 1.93 -0.31
N PRO A 216 16.14 2.26 -0.66
CA PRO A 216 16.43 3.12 -1.82
C PRO A 216 16.10 2.52 -3.20
N SER A 217 15.69 1.25 -3.29
CA SER A 217 15.62 0.51 -4.56
C SER A 217 14.45 -0.47 -4.72
N ASN A 218 13.53 -0.56 -3.74
CA ASN A 218 12.50 -1.62 -3.75
C ASN A 218 11.10 -1.10 -4.07
N THR A 219 10.96 0.15 -4.54
CA THR A 219 9.74 0.54 -5.26
C THR A 219 9.61 -0.42 -6.44
N PRO A 220 8.48 -1.13 -6.62
CA PRO A 220 8.32 -2.00 -7.79
C PRO A 220 8.67 -1.21 -9.05
N THR A 221 9.70 -1.61 -9.79
CA THR A 221 10.12 -0.83 -10.96
C THR A 221 9.00 -0.84 -11.99
N ASP A 222 8.89 0.24 -12.75
CA ASP A 222 7.95 0.47 -13.86
C ASP A 222 6.59 1.06 -13.48
N ALA A 223 6.58 2.39 -13.32
CA ALA A 223 5.41 3.15 -13.75
C ALA A 223 5.34 3.06 -15.27
N VAL A 224 4.69 2.02 -15.80
CA VAL A 224 4.20 2.10 -17.17
C VAL A 224 3.07 3.11 -17.13
N THR A 225 3.36 4.34 -17.51
CA THR A 225 2.32 5.32 -17.85
C THR A 225 1.63 4.80 -19.09
N PHE A 226 0.56 4.02 -18.88
CA PHE A 226 -0.48 3.88 -19.87
C PHE A 226 -1.21 5.22 -19.87
N ASP A 227 -0.83 6.07 -20.82
CA ASP A 227 -1.59 7.27 -21.14
C ASP A 227 -3.03 6.82 -21.36
N GLY A 228 -3.93 7.29 -20.51
CA GLY A 228 -5.21 6.64 -20.24
C GLY A 228 -5.94 6.29 -21.53
N LEU A 229 -6.45 5.06 -21.61
CA LEU A 229 -7.33 4.58 -22.68
C LEU A 229 -8.71 5.28 -22.63
N ARG A 230 -8.73 6.61 -22.54
CA ARG A 230 -9.85 7.44 -22.96
C ARG A 230 -9.75 7.63 -24.47
N SER A 231 -10.09 6.57 -25.22
CA SER A 231 -10.67 6.64 -26.57
C SER A 231 -10.68 5.24 -27.23
N ALA A 232 -11.59 4.37 -26.80
CA ALA A 232 -12.08 3.30 -27.67
C ALA A 232 -13.62 3.26 -27.64
N SER A 233 -14.26 4.44 -27.69
CA SER A 233 -15.71 4.60 -27.68
C SER A 233 -16.43 4.14 -28.95
N ASP A 234 -15.72 3.59 -29.94
CA ASP A 234 -16.35 3.04 -31.14
C ASP A 234 -16.51 1.51 -31.12
N LEU A 235 -15.89 0.83 -30.15
CA LEU A 235 -15.99 -0.61 -29.90
C LEU A 235 -16.06 -0.91 -28.39
N SER A 236 -17.02 -0.28 -27.71
CA SER A 236 -17.33 -0.63 -26.31
C SER A 236 -17.69 -2.12 -26.20
N TYR A 237 -17.21 -2.80 -25.17
CA TYR A 237 -17.65 -4.15 -24.78
C TYR A 237 -19.18 -4.28 -24.82
N ASP A 238 -19.91 -3.23 -24.40
CA ASP A 238 -21.37 -3.18 -24.47
C ASP A 238 -21.90 -3.33 -25.90
N LYS A 239 -21.25 -2.70 -26.89
CA LYS A 239 -21.61 -2.84 -28.31
C LYS A 239 -21.28 -4.24 -28.84
N MET A 240 -20.21 -4.87 -28.35
CA MET A 240 -19.90 -6.27 -28.68
C MET A 240 -20.95 -7.21 -28.07
N MET A 241 -21.33 -7.01 -26.82
CA MET A 241 -22.37 -7.80 -26.15
C MET A 241 -23.73 -7.59 -26.79
N GLU A 242 -24.06 -6.36 -27.18
CA GLU A 242 -25.25 -6.03 -27.97
C GLU A 242 -25.23 -6.76 -29.33
N TRP A 243 -24.09 -6.79 -30.01
CA TRP A 243 -23.93 -7.53 -31.27
C TRP A 243 -24.01 -9.05 -31.07
N LEU A 244 -23.39 -9.60 -30.04
CA LEU A 244 -23.48 -11.03 -29.70
C LEU A 244 -24.91 -11.46 -29.37
N ALA A 245 -25.67 -10.57 -28.71
CA ALA A 245 -27.08 -10.78 -28.41
C ALA A 245 -28.00 -10.58 -29.62
N SER A 246 -27.51 -9.99 -30.72
CA SER A 246 -28.28 -9.73 -31.94
C SER A 246 -28.61 -11.01 -32.72
N ASP A 247 -29.57 -10.93 -33.65
CA ASP A 247 -29.92 -12.05 -34.54
C ASP A 247 -28.77 -12.49 -35.45
N GLU A 248 -27.90 -11.56 -35.85
CA GLU A 248 -26.69 -11.81 -36.62
C GLU A 248 -25.69 -12.64 -35.79
N GLY A 249 -25.39 -12.20 -34.57
CA GLY A 249 -24.48 -12.90 -33.63
C GLY A 249 -25.00 -14.27 -33.24
N ARG A 250 -26.31 -14.40 -32.99
CA ARG A 250 -26.95 -15.70 -32.70
C ARG A 250 -26.95 -16.65 -33.90
N ARG A 251 -27.15 -16.14 -35.12
CA ARG A 251 -27.05 -16.95 -36.34
C ARG A 251 -25.63 -17.47 -36.56
N LEU A 252 -24.62 -16.63 -36.40
CA LEU A 252 -23.21 -17.01 -36.49
C LEU A 252 -22.86 -18.09 -35.46
N HIS A 253 -23.29 -17.92 -34.20
CA HIS A 253 -23.12 -18.93 -33.16
C HIS A 253 -23.83 -20.26 -33.50
N SER A 254 -25.01 -20.21 -34.13
CA SER A 254 -25.75 -21.41 -34.54
C SER A 254 -25.11 -22.16 -35.72
N LEU A 255 -24.55 -21.44 -36.70
CA LEU A 255 -23.91 -22.03 -37.89
C LEU A 255 -22.58 -22.72 -37.55
N SER A 256 -21.79 -22.13 -36.65
CA SER A 256 -20.58 -22.75 -36.09
C SER A 256 -20.88 -24.08 -35.37
N ARG A 257 -22.00 -24.13 -34.63
CA ARG A 257 -22.45 -25.34 -33.89
C ARG A 257 -23.06 -26.42 -34.80
N ALA A 258 -23.74 -26.00 -35.87
CA ALA A 258 -24.28 -26.93 -36.88
C ALA A 258 -23.15 -27.58 -37.70
N GLY A 259 -22.13 -26.81 -38.09
CA GLY A 259 -20.97 -27.31 -38.83
C GLY A 259 -20.09 -28.29 -38.03
N THR A 260 -20.17 -28.31 -36.70
CA THR A 260 -19.53 -29.32 -35.84
C THR A 260 -20.38 -30.59 -35.68
N GLN A 261 -21.69 -30.53 -35.88
CA GLN A 261 -22.59 -31.69 -35.85
C GLN A 261 -22.70 -32.41 -37.21
N ASP A 262 -22.62 -31.69 -38.32
CA ASP A 262 -22.72 -32.28 -39.67
C ASP A 262 -21.48 -33.08 -40.10
N CYS A 263 -20.38 -33.01 -39.33
CA CYS A 263 -19.20 -33.85 -39.57
C CYS A 263 -19.32 -35.27 -38.96
N LEU A 264 -20.40 -35.57 -38.22
CA LEU A 264 -20.65 -36.89 -37.61
C LEU A 264 -21.65 -37.77 -38.39
N ILE A 265 -22.24 -37.30 -39.51
CA ILE A 265 -23.30 -38.03 -40.22
C ILE A 265 -22.97 -38.32 -41.71
N LEU A 266 -21.71 -38.14 -42.14
CA LEU A 266 -21.25 -38.56 -43.47
C LEU A 266 -19.97 -39.40 -43.38
N CYS A 267 -20.10 -40.61 -42.82
CA CYS A 267 -19.27 -41.77 -43.12
C CYS A 267 -20.09 -42.74 -43.98
#